data_AF-A0A2G6QPC5-F1
#
_entry.id   AF-A0A2G6QPC5-F1
#
_cell.length_a   1.000
_cell.length_b   1.000
_cell.length_c   1.000
_cell.angle_alpha   90.00
_cell.angle_beta   90.00
_cell.angle_gamma   90.00
#
_symmetry.space_group_name_H-M   'P 1'
#
loop_
_entity.id
_entity.type
_entity.pdbx_description
1 polymer ?
#
loop_
_entity_poly.entity_id
_entity_poly.type
_entity_poly.pdbx_seq_one_letter_code
_entity_poly.pdbx_strand_id
1 'polypeptide(L)'
;MKFNIKKFVVCFMMLFFVASFAVAETSSVSDTDIAKILEDLDGLMKNCKDNSINKVFKFVKAKIESGEVSVVRDKKTPKESFEVAEFSFSAKYDSPTIHIYPAAIELYEKFPSVTFSSIIYTYKQCYDFYNSKLFHFVNKNKLEKFLFEMDAHYLQGGFISAVLVPQEILPNAYLDHFYKSFAENNLHNYAVAFQTVNLNQLFGYVTFARENKSDIAAEAFAKDGKDILENLKVTDKDDKWQIYQKALVYKTYIEFMPDLVLYAKYFHGGEIMTQKDINFKKDYPEIYDNIKQLKKLYKKHSKVVKSMHQELVEKFAY
;
A
#
# COMPACT_ATOMS: atom_id res chain seq x y z
N MET A 1 -15.77 -57.04 14.37
CA MET A 1 -15.06 -55.81 13.97
C MET A 1 -15.28 -54.76 15.06
N LYS A 2 -14.27 -54.48 15.89
CA LYS A 2 -14.42 -53.58 17.06
C LYS A 2 -14.37 -52.13 16.59
N PHE A 3 -15.51 -51.44 16.62
CA PHE A 3 -15.59 -50.00 16.33
C PHE A 3 -15.02 -49.20 17.51
N ASN A 4 -13.99 -48.41 17.23
CA ASN A 4 -13.25 -47.65 18.23
C ASN A 4 -13.96 -46.31 18.51
N ILE A 5 -14.76 -46.29 19.57
CA ILE A 5 -15.64 -45.19 20.01
C ILE A 5 -14.88 -43.87 20.34
N LYS A 6 -13.55 -43.90 20.44
CA LYS A 6 -12.74 -42.70 20.74
C LYS A 6 -12.52 -41.74 19.55
N LYS A 7 -12.88 -42.11 18.32
CA LYS A 7 -12.88 -41.17 17.16
C LYS A 7 -14.25 -40.51 16.91
N PHE A 8 -15.29 -40.90 17.65
CA PHE A 8 -16.65 -40.37 17.44
C PHE A 8 -16.94 -39.10 18.27
N VAL A 9 -16.19 -38.86 19.35
CA VAL A 9 -16.38 -37.69 20.22
C VAL A 9 -15.68 -36.43 19.69
N VAL A 10 -14.65 -36.57 18.84
CA VAL A 10 -13.97 -35.41 18.22
C VAL A 10 -14.71 -34.92 16.96
N CYS A 11 -15.51 -35.77 16.31
CA CYS A 11 -16.42 -35.33 15.24
C CYS A 11 -17.72 -34.72 15.77
N PHE A 12 -18.12 -34.98 17.03
CA PHE A 12 -19.36 -34.42 17.60
C PHE A 12 -19.18 -33.04 18.26
N MET A 13 -17.93 -32.60 18.53
CA MET A 13 -17.61 -31.22 18.93
C MET A 13 -17.20 -30.30 17.76
N MET A 14 -17.03 -30.84 16.54
CA MET A 14 -16.91 -30.04 15.30
C MET A 14 -18.24 -29.88 14.56
N LEU A 15 -19.35 -30.37 15.12
CA LEU A 15 -20.68 -30.39 14.51
C LEU A 15 -21.74 -29.58 15.29
N PHE A 16 -21.30 -28.72 16.22
CA PHE A 16 -22.18 -27.79 16.95
C PHE A 16 -21.86 -26.30 16.73
N PHE A 17 -21.12 -25.96 15.67
CA PHE A 17 -20.99 -24.56 15.21
C PHE A 17 -21.31 -24.37 13.72
N VAL A 18 -22.09 -25.29 13.16
CA VAL A 18 -22.78 -25.13 11.87
C VAL A 18 -24.22 -25.59 12.08
N ALA A 19 -25.17 -24.75 11.64
CA ALA A 19 -26.61 -24.88 11.81
C ALA A 19 -27.23 -24.29 13.09
N SER A 20 -26.91 -23.03 13.38
CA SER A 20 -28.02 -22.09 13.60
C SER A 20 -28.31 -21.42 12.27
N PHE A 21 -29.25 -22.03 11.53
CA PHE A 21 -30.13 -21.28 10.64
C PHE A 21 -30.86 -20.24 11.50
N ALA A 22 -30.20 -19.13 11.79
CA ALA A 22 -30.92 -17.88 11.68
C ALA A 22 -30.95 -17.60 10.19
N VAL A 23 -32.15 -17.55 9.64
CA VAL A 23 -32.45 -16.67 8.51
C VAL A 23 -31.89 -15.32 8.94
N ALA A 24 -30.62 -15.05 8.61
CA ALA A 24 -30.11 -13.71 8.66
C ALA A 24 -30.96 -13.04 7.59
N GLU A 25 -31.97 -12.30 8.06
CA GLU A 25 -32.62 -11.27 7.29
C GLU A 25 -31.55 -10.70 6.39
N THR A 26 -31.76 -10.85 5.09
CA THR A 26 -31.06 -10.07 4.10
C THR A 26 -31.50 -8.64 4.36
N SER A 27 -30.95 -8.03 5.42
CA SER A 27 -31.04 -6.62 5.64
C SER A 27 -30.28 -6.03 4.47
N SER A 28 -31.04 -5.63 3.48
CA SER A 28 -30.62 -4.72 2.43
C SER A 28 -30.23 -3.41 3.09
N VAL A 29 -29.07 -3.40 3.77
CA VAL A 29 -28.26 -2.20 3.98
C VAL A 29 -28.09 -1.63 2.58
N SER A 30 -28.72 -0.50 2.33
CA SER A 30 -29.13 -0.09 0.98
C SER A 30 -28.06 0.79 0.36
N ASP A 31 -28.13 1.03 -0.95
CA ASP A 31 -27.25 2.01 -1.64
C ASP A 31 -27.30 3.41 -0.97
N THR A 32 -28.31 3.67 -0.13
CA THR A 32 -28.41 4.89 0.67
C THR A 32 -27.30 5.05 1.71
N ASP A 33 -26.74 3.97 2.26
CA ASP A 33 -25.66 4.07 3.27
C ASP A 33 -24.36 4.58 2.64
N ILE A 34 -24.07 4.13 1.42
CA ILE A 34 -22.93 4.65 0.63
C ILE A 34 -23.21 6.09 0.21
N ALA A 35 -24.42 6.39 -0.26
CA ALA A 35 -24.79 7.75 -0.64
C ALA A 35 -24.60 8.73 0.53
N LYS A 36 -25.01 8.34 1.74
CA LYS A 36 -24.81 9.12 2.96
C LYS A 36 -23.32 9.36 3.27
N ILE A 37 -22.48 8.31 3.23
CA ILE A 37 -21.03 8.45 3.44
C ILE A 37 -20.42 9.45 2.44
N LEU A 38 -20.82 9.37 1.17
CA LEU A 38 -20.31 10.28 0.13
C LEU A 38 -20.83 11.71 0.31
N GLU A 39 -22.09 11.89 0.71
CA GLU A 39 -22.68 13.20 1.02
C GLU A 39 -22.00 13.86 2.23
N ASP A 40 -21.72 13.08 3.28
CA ASP A 40 -21.02 13.58 4.46
C ASP A 40 -19.56 13.94 4.11
N LEU A 41 -18.89 13.15 3.27
CA LEU A 41 -17.56 13.48 2.74
C LEU A 41 -17.58 14.78 1.92
N ASP A 42 -18.60 14.96 1.07
CA ASP A 42 -18.84 16.22 0.33
C ASP A 42 -18.98 17.41 1.28
N GLY A 43 -19.71 17.23 2.38
CA GLY A 43 -19.85 18.21 3.45
C GLY A 43 -18.51 18.64 4.04
N LEU A 44 -17.66 17.66 4.39
CA LEU A 44 -16.32 17.90 4.95
C LEU A 44 -15.42 18.66 3.99
N MET A 45 -15.53 18.38 2.70
CA MET A 45 -14.69 18.98 1.66
C MET A 45 -15.00 20.45 1.37
N LYS A 46 -16.18 20.97 1.75
CA LYS A 46 -16.55 22.39 1.53
C LYS A 46 -15.57 23.38 2.17
N ASN A 47 -14.94 22.98 3.28
CA ASN A 47 -14.01 23.82 4.04
C ASN A 47 -12.54 23.44 3.82
N CYS A 48 -12.24 22.45 2.97
CA CYS A 48 -10.88 22.06 2.68
C CYS A 48 -10.14 23.20 1.97
N LYS A 49 -9.02 23.66 2.54
CA LYS A 49 -8.17 24.70 1.94
C LYS A 49 -6.97 24.13 1.17
N ASP A 50 -6.73 22.82 1.27
CA ASP A 50 -5.63 22.18 0.56
C ASP A 50 -5.99 22.01 -0.92
N ASN A 51 -5.17 22.59 -1.80
CA ASN A 51 -5.41 22.57 -3.24
C ASN A 51 -5.25 21.17 -3.85
N SER A 52 -4.33 20.37 -3.34
CA SER A 52 -4.05 19.02 -3.87
C SER A 52 -5.22 18.09 -3.57
N ILE A 53 -5.71 18.13 -2.33
CA ILE A 53 -6.87 17.32 -1.90
C ILE A 53 -8.13 17.74 -2.65
N ASN A 54 -8.41 19.05 -2.71
CA ASN A 54 -9.55 19.57 -3.47
C ASN A 54 -9.51 19.18 -4.95
N LYS A 55 -8.34 19.25 -5.58
CA LYS A 55 -8.18 18.89 -6.99
C LYS A 55 -8.55 17.43 -7.23
N VAL A 56 -8.00 16.52 -6.44
CA VAL A 56 -8.28 15.07 -6.53
C VAL A 56 -9.77 14.82 -6.28
N PHE A 57 -10.31 15.37 -5.19
CA PHE A 57 -11.70 15.18 -4.81
C PHE A 57 -12.69 15.64 -5.89
N LYS A 58 -12.56 16.89 -6.35
CA LYS A 58 -13.45 17.47 -7.37
C LYS A 58 -13.35 16.73 -8.69
N PHE A 59 -12.15 16.30 -9.08
CA PHE A 59 -11.96 15.54 -10.31
C PHE A 59 -12.69 14.20 -10.26
N VAL A 60 -12.47 13.41 -9.20
CA VAL A 60 -13.09 12.09 -9.06
C VAL A 60 -14.59 12.21 -8.91
N LYS A 61 -15.07 13.18 -8.13
CA LYS A 61 -16.51 13.48 -8.01
C LYS A 61 -17.14 13.75 -9.37
N ALA A 62 -16.53 14.60 -10.19
CA ALA A 62 -17.05 14.88 -11.53
C ALA A 62 -17.10 13.62 -12.42
N LYS A 63 -16.15 12.68 -12.27
CA LYS A 63 -16.15 11.40 -12.98
C LYS A 63 -17.22 10.42 -12.48
N ILE A 64 -17.56 10.48 -11.19
CA ILE A 64 -18.68 9.71 -10.62
C ILE A 64 -20.00 10.30 -11.13
N GLU A 65 -20.17 11.62 -11.09
CA GLU A 65 -21.39 12.33 -11.54
C GLU A 65 -21.64 12.18 -13.04
N SER A 66 -20.59 12.09 -13.87
CA SER A 66 -20.71 11.83 -15.30
C SER A 66 -20.98 10.37 -15.65
N GLY A 67 -20.89 9.45 -14.68
CA GLY A 67 -21.01 8.01 -14.89
C GLY A 67 -19.76 7.34 -15.47
N GLU A 68 -18.65 8.07 -15.64
CA GLU A 68 -17.37 7.51 -16.12
C GLU A 68 -16.68 6.63 -15.06
N VAL A 69 -16.98 6.85 -13.78
CA VAL A 69 -16.54 6.02 -12.65
C VAL A 69 -17.76 5.50 -11.89
N SER A 70 -17.85 4.19 -11.75
CA SER A 70 -18.91 3.58 -10.94
C SER A 70 -18.49 3.47 -9.48
N VAL A 71 -19.38 3.75 -8.54
CA VAL A 71 -19.19 3.43 -7.12
C VAL A 71 -20.16 2.31 -6.75
N VAL A 72 -19.62 1.17 -6.30
CA VAL A 72 -20.42 -0.02 -6.03
C VAL A 72 -20.10 -0.61 -4.66
N ARG A 73 -21.11 -1.21 -4.04
CA ARG A 73 -20.89 -2.03 -2.84
C ARG A 73 -20.37 -3.40 -3.25
N ASP A 74 -19.18 -3.77 -2.80
CA ASP A 74 -18.72 -5.15 -2.97
C ASP A 74 -19.27 -6.01 -1.83
N LYS A 75 -20.03 -7.06 -2.19
CA LYS A 75 -20.65 -7.99 -1.24
C LYS A 75 -19.80 -9.24 -0.99
N LYS A 76 -18.70 -9.42 -1.73
CA LYS A 76 -17.91 -10.66 -1.76
C LYS A 76 -16.62 -10.57 -0.94
N THR A 77 -16.12 -9.37 -0.66
CA THR A 77 -14.95 -9.19 0.21
C THR A 77 -15.30 -9.55 1.67
N PRO A 78 -14.52 -10.42 2.34
CA PRO A 78 -14.76 -10.79 3.73
C PRO A 78 -14.84 -9.57 4.65
N LYS A 79 -15.77 -9.59 5.61
CA LYS A 79 -15.95 -8.51 6.60
C LYS A 79 -14.72 -8.21 7.46
N GLU A 80 -13.78 -9.16 7.53
CA GLU A 80 -12.56 -9.08 8.36
C GLU A 80 -11.44 -8.23 7.73
N SER A 81 -11.65 -7.74 6.51
CA SER A 81 -10.76 -6.78 5.86
C SER A 81 -10.92 -5.38 6.46
N PHE A 82 -9.84 -4.79 6.98
CA PHE A 82 -9.79 -3.36 7.33
C PHE A 82 -9.73 -2.45 6.10
N GLU A 83 -9.56 -3.01 4.90
CA GLU A 83 -9.77 -2.26 3.68
C GLU A 83 -11.25 -1.88 3.62
N VAL A 84 -11.52 -0.60 3.44
CA VAL A 84 -12.89 -0.05 3.36
C VAL A 84 -13.26 0.36 1.94
N ALA A 85 -12.26 0.62 1.10
CA ALA A 85 -12.46 0.95 -0.30
C ALA A 85 -11.28 0.52 -1.17
N GLU A 86 -11.56 0.16 -2.43
CA GLU A 86 -10.56 -0.18 -3.44
C GLU A 86 -10.91 0.48 -4.77
N PHE A 87 -9.89 0.93 -5.51
CA PHE A 87 -10.05 1.33 -6.90
C PHE A 87 -9.64 0.19 -7.82
N SER A 88 -10.59 -0.31 -8.62
CA SER A 88 -10.35 -1.36 -9.59
C SER A 88 -10.43 -0.81 -11.01
N PHE A 89 -9.48 -1.26 -11.83
CA PHE A 89 -9.46 -1.01 -13.26
C PHE A 89 -8.89 -2.25 -13.95
N SER A 90 -9.54 -2.73 -15.00
CA SER A 90 -8.98 -3.76 -15.87
C SER A 90 -9.64 -3.68 -17.24
N ALA A 91 -9.01 -4.27 -18.27
CA ALA A 91 -9.64 -4.41 -19.59
C ALA A 91 -10.94 -5.24 -19.56
N LYS A 92 -11.23 -5.96 -18.47
CA LYS A 92 -12.45 -6.75 -18.28
C LYS A 92 -13.59 -5.94 -17.64
N TYR A 93 -13.28 -4.81 -17.00
CA TYR A 93 -14.28 -3.89 -16.48
C TYR A 93 -14.45 -2.78 -17.50
N ASP A 94 -15.64 -2.68 -18.10
CA ASP A 94 -15.95 -1.67 -19.12
C ASP A 94 -15.84 -0.23 -18.58
N SER A 95 -15.73 -0.05 -17.26
CA SER A 95 -15.51 1.24 -16.61
C SER A 95 -14.72 1.09 -15.29
N PRO A 96 -13.83 2.04 -14.98
CA PRO A 96 -13.14 2.07 -13.69
C PRO A 96 -14.15 2.14 -12.53
N THR A 97 -13.90 1.37 -11.48
CA THR A 97 -14.87 1.17 -10.40
C THR A 97 -14.24 1.39 -9.04
N ILE A 98 -14.94 2.14 -8.18
CA ILE A 98 -14.63 2.27 -6.75
C ILE A 98 -15.52 1.28 -6.01
N HIS A 99 -14.89 0.31 -5.35
CA HIS A 99 -15.55 -0.66 -4.50
C HIS A 99 -15.57 -0.14 -3.08
N ILE A 100 -16.75 -0.03 -2.47
CA ILE A 100 -16.91 0.23 -1.05
C ILE A 100 -17.25 -1.08 -0.37
N TYR A 101 -16.40 -1.48 0.58
CA TYR A 101 -16.55 -2.75 1.29
C TYR A 101 -17.53 -2.66 2.46
N PRO A 102 -18.11 -3.77 2.93
CA PRO A 102 -19.05 -3.75 4.04
C PRO A 102 -18.45 -3.17 5.33
N ALA A 103 -17.14 -3.38 5.55
CA ALA A 103 -16.39 -2.82 6.68
C ALA A 103 -16.42 -1.27 6.69
N ALA A 104 -16.54 -0.61 5.54
CA ALA A 104 -16.64 0.85 5.47
C ALA A 104 -17.86 1.38 6.22
N ILE A 105 -18.99 0.68 6.12
CA ILE A 105 -20.26 1.06 6.75
C ILE A 105 -20.17 0.83 8.26
N GLU A 106 -19.62 -0.32 8.67
CA GLU A 106 -19.44 -0.67 10.10
C GLU A 106 -18.43 0.27 10.79
N LEU A 107 -17.37 0.66 10.09
CA LEU A 107 -16.37 1.59 10.58
C LEU A 107 -16.84 3.04 10.48
N TYR A 108 -17.75 3.38 9.56
CA TYR A 108 -18.20 4.75 9.39
C TYR A 108 -18.85 5.30 10.66
N GLU A 109 -19.69 4.50 11.31
CA GLU A 109 -20.39 4.92 12.52
C GLU A 109 -19.46 5.06 13.74
N LYS A 110 -18.40 4.24 13.81
CA LYS A 110 -17.51 4.15 14.99
C LYS A 110 -16.23 4.96 14.83
N PHE A 111 -15.67 4.95 13.63
CA PHE A 111 -14.38 5.52 13.25
C PHE A 111 -14.49 6.18 11.86
N PRO A 112 -15.30 7.24 11.72
CA PRO A 112 -15.52 7.91 10.42
C PRO A 112 -14.23 8.38 9.76
N SER A 113 -13.18 8.69 10.55
CA SER A 113 -11.85 9.00 10.05
C SER A 113 -11.23 7.91 9.19
N VAL A 114 -11.42 6.63 9.56
CA VAL A 114 -10.92 5.47 8.79
C VAL A 114 -11.65 5.38 7.46
N THR A 115 -12.97 5.50 7.46
CA THR A 115 -13.79 5.43 6.25
C THR A 115 -13.46 6.58 5.30
N PHE A 116 -13.52 7.83 5.76
CA PHE A 116 -13.28 9.00 4.90
C PHE A 116 -11.85 9.04 4.34
N SER A 117 -10.85 8.83 5.19
CA SER A 117 -9.44 8.90 4.76
C SER A 117 -9.10 7.83 3.72
N SER A 118 -9.67 6.64 3.85
CA SER A 118 -9.48 5.55 2.89
C SER A 118 -10.21 5.80 1.58
N ILE A 119 -11.40 6.41 1.60
CA ILE A 119 -12.07 6.84 0.36
C ILE A 119 -11.19 7.86 -0.39
N ILE A 120 -10.56 8.80 0.32
CA ILE A 120 -9.63 9.76 -0.28
C ILE A 120 -8.38 9.09 -0.84
N TYR A 121 -7.82 8.09 -0.15
CA TYR A 121 -6.76 7.24 -0.68
C TYR A 121 -7.19 6.59 -2.02
N THR A 122 -8.39 6.00 -2.07
CA THR A 122 -8.96 5.40 -3.28
C THR A 122 -9.20 6.44 -4.38
N TYR A 123 -9.62 7.66 -4.03
CA TYR A 123 -9.80 8.75 -4.98
C TYR A 123 -8.47 9.17 -5.61
N LYS A 124 -7.35 9.15 -4.87
CA LYS A 124 -6.03 9.42 -5.48
C LYS A 124 -5.69 8.39 -6.55
N GLN A 125 -5.93 7.10 -6.29
CA GLN A 125 -5.72 6.05 -7.28
C GLN A 125 -6.59 6.23 -8.54
N CYS A 126 -7.87 6.57 -8.35
CA CYS A 126 -8.76 6.92 -9.47
C CYS A 126 -8.27 8.14 -10.25
N TYR A 127 -7.82 9.19 -9.55
CA TYR A 127 -7.26 10.38 -10.17
C TYR A 127 -6.01 10.05 -11.00
N ASP A 128 -5.11 9.22 -10.47
CA ASP A 128 -3.88 8.83 -11.17
C ASP A 128 -4.15 8.00 -12.42
N PHE A 129 -5.19 7.14 -12.41
CA PHE A 129 -5.64 6.42 -13.60
C PHE A 129 -5.95 7.37 -14.77
N TYR A 130 -6.58 8.51 -14.52
CA TYR A 130 -6.89 9.47 -15.58
C TYR A 130 -5.73 10.44 -15.91
N ASN A 131 -4.86 10.71 -14.93
CA ASN A 131 -3.88 11.80 -15.03
C ASN A 131 -2.42 11.34 -15.16
N SER A 132 -2.16 10.03 -15.10
CA SER A 132 -0.80 9.48 -15.24
C SER A 132 -0.77 8.25 -16.14
N LYS A 133 0.00 8.35 -17.23
CA LYS A 133 0.24 7.21 -18.13
C LYS A 133 0.91 6.04 -17.41
N LEU A 134 1.75 6.31 -16.41
CA LEU A 134 2.46 5.29 -15.64
C LEU A 134 1.51 4.47 -14.76
N PHE A 135 0.36 5.03 -14.36
CA PHE A 135 -0.60 4.33 -13.52
C PHE A 135 -1.16 3.06 -14.19
N HIS A 136 -1.30 3.06 -15.53
CA HIS A 136 -1.73 1.88 -16.27
C HIS A 136 -0.71 0.72 -16.27
N PHE A 137 0.51 0.96 -15.80
CA PHE A 137 1.60 -0.02 -15.75
C PHE A 137 1.92 -0.50 -14.33
N VAL A 138 1.22 -0.03 -13.30
CA VAL A 138 1.45 -0.42 -11.89
C VAL A 138 1.34 -1.93 -11.66
N ASN A 139 0.47 -2.62 -12.40
CA ASN A 139 0.35 -4.08 -12.32
C ASN A 139 1.54 -4.84 -12.90
N LYS A 140 2.44 -4.15 -13.61
CA LYS A 140 3.63 -4.72 -14.28
C LYS A 140 4.94 -4.15 -13.74
N ASN A 141 4.90 -3.14 -12.88
CA ASN A 141 6.07 -2.47 -12.32
C ASN A 141 5.85 -2.21 -10.83
N LYS A 142 6.68 -2.85 -9.98
CA LYS A 142 6.50 -2.82 -8.53
C LYS A 142 6.88 -1.45 -7.96
N LEU A 143 7.92 -0.82 -8.52
CA LEU A 143 8.29 0.55 -8.16
C LEU A 143 7.12 1.52 -8.40
N GLU A 144 6.53 1.52 -9.60
CA GLU A 144 5.40 2.39 -9.92
C GLU A 144 4.24 2.16 -8.95
N LYS A 145 3.85 0.89 -8.75
CA LYS A 145 2.80 0.55 -7.79
C LYS A 145 3.08 1.14 -6.41
N PHE A 146 4.29 0.94 -5.87
CA PHE A 146 4.68 1.46 -4.58
C PHE A 146 4.67 3.00 -4.53
N LEU A 147 5.15 3.67 -5.57
CA LEU A 147 5.17 5.14 -5.63
C LEU A 147 3.75 5.72 -5.64
N PHE A 148 2.82 5.13 -6.41
CA PHE A 148 1.42 5.55 -6.40
C PHE A 148 0.71 5.24 -5.08
N GLU A 149 1.01 4.12 -4.43
CA GLU A 149 0.52 3.80 -3.08
C GLU A 149 1.01 4.85 -2.07
N MET A 150 2.29 5.23 -2.12
CA MET A 150 2.84 6.26 -1.23
C MET A 150 2.28 7.66 -1.52
N ASP A 151 2.03 8.01 -2.78
CA ASP A 151 1.34 9.25 -3.14
C ASP A 151 -0.10 9.28 -2.59
N ALA A 152 -0.81 8.15 -2.65
CA ALA A 152 -2.15 8.01 -2.09
C ALA A 152 -2.15 8.11 -0.56
N HIS A 153 -1.17 7.49 0.12
CA HIS A 153 -0.98 7.69 1.56
C HIS A 153 -0.58 9.14 1.89
N TYR A 154 0.22 9.79 1.08
CA TYR A 154 0.58 11.19 1.30
C TYR A 154 -0.67 12.09 1.25
N LEU A 155 -1.54 11.89 0.24
CA LEU A 155 -2.82 12.59 0.16
C LEU A 155 -3.73 12.26 1.35
N GLN A 156 -3.79 10.98 1.76
CA GLN A 156 -4.55 10.53 2.93
C GLN A 156 -4.09 11.23 4.22
N GLY A 157 -2.79 11.33 4.46
CA GLY A 157 -2.21 12.04 5.60
C GLY A 157 -2.53 13.54 5.57
N GLY A 158 -2.42 14.16 4.38
CA GLY A 158 -2.85 15.53 4.17
C GLY A 158 -4.33 15.76 4.48
N PHE A 159 -5.20 14.84 4.08
CA PHE A 159 -6.65 14.91 4.34
C PHE A 159 -6.98 14.77 5.82
N ILE A 160 -6.34 13.83 6.52
CA ILE A 160 -6.49 13.72 7.97
C ILE A 160 -6.09 15.04 8.65
N SER A 161 -4.93 15.60 8.27
CA SER A 161 -4.39 16.83 8.84
C SER A 161 -5.23 18.08 8.55
N ALA A 162 -5.64 18.25 7.29
CA ALA A 162 -6.24 19.48 6.80
C ALA A 162 -7.77 19.51 6.87
N VAL A 163 -8.42 18.35 6.98
CA VAL A 163 -9.89 18.24 6.91
C VAL A 163 -10.46 17.57 8.16
N LEU A 164 -9.97 16.39 8.55
CA LEU A 164 -10.59 15.63 9.64
C LEU A 164 -10.26 16.20 11.03
N VAL A 165 -8.98 16.38 11.34
CA VAL A 165 -8.53 16.89 12.65
C VAL A 165 -9.13 18.28 12.98
N PRO A 166 -9.14 19.26 12.06
CA PRO A 166 -9.75 20.57 12.33
C PRO A 166 -11.27 20.54 12.55
N GLN A 167 -11.94 19.47 12.12
CA GLN A 167 -13.37 19.25 12.30
C GLN A 167 -13.66 18.26 13.45
N GLU A 168 -12.67 18.01 14.31
CA GLU A 168 -12.77 17.13 15.49
C GLU A 168 -13.14 15.67 15.15
N ILE A 169 -12.91 15.26 13.90
CA ILE A 169 -13.04 13.86 13.47
C ILE A 169 -11.71 13.16 13.72
N LEU A 170 -11.57 12.59 14.93
CA LEU A 170 -10.29 12.09 15.41
C LEU A 170 -9.89 10.75 14.75
N PRO A 171 -8.59 10.55 14.47
CA PRO A 171 -8.06 9.27 14.05
C PRO A 171 -8.20 8.22 15.16
N ASN A 172 -8.40 6.95 14.79
CA ASN A 172 -8.20 5.84 15.73
C ASN A 172 -6.70 5.63 16.03
N ALA A 173 -6.34 4.70 16.92
CA ALA A 173 -4.94 4.46 17.29
C ALA A 173 -4.02 4.18 16.08
N TYR A 174 -4.51 3.40 15.11
CA TYR A 174 -3.80 3.15 13.86
C TYR A 174 -3.56 4.43 13.04
N LEU A 175 -4.61 5.20 12.80
CA LEU A 175 -4.50 6.45 12.05
C LEU A 175 -3.70 7.52 12.81
N ASP A 176 -3.66 7.47 14.14
CA ASP A 176 -2.83 8.37 14.94
C ASP A 176 -1.34 8.07 14.72
N HIS A 177 -0.95 6.80 14.67
CA HIS A 177 0.43 6.43 14.31
C HIS A 177 0.78 6.83 12.87
N PHE A 178 -0.13 6.55 11.92
CA PHE A 178 0.03 6.97 10.53
C PHE A 178 0.19 8.49 10.41
N TYR A 179 -0.70 9.24 11.05
CA TYR A 179 -0.71 10.69 11.06
C TYR A 179 0.55 11.28 11.69
N LYS A 180 1.04 10.72 12.80
CA LYS A 180 2.33 11.09 13.40
C LYS A 180 3.48 10.86 12.44
N SER A 181 3.52 9.70 11.76
CA SER A 181 4.54 9.44 10.75
C SER A 181 4.47 10.43 9.58
N PHE A 182 3.27 10.78 9.12
CA PHE A 182 3.09 11.81 8.09
C PHE A 182 3.66 13.16 8.55
N ALA A 183 3.27 13.63 9.74
CA ALA A 183 3.66 14.93 10.27
C ALA A 183 5.15 15.05 10.61
N GLU A 184 5.76 13.98 11.15
CA GLU A 184 7.14 14.02 11.65
C GLU A 184 8.18 13.67 10.59
N ASN A 185 7.87 12.77 9.65
CA ASN A 185 8.85 12.18 8.74
C ASN A 185 8.31 11.83 7.36
N ASN A 186 7.20 12.46 6.93
CA ASN A 186 6.61 12.26 5.60
C ASN A 186 6.41 10.76 5.27
N LEU A 187 5.82 10.00 6.21
CA LEU A 187 5.49 8.57 6.10
C LEU A 187 6.68 7.60 6.10
N HIS A 188 7.90 8.06 6.39
CA HIS A 188 9.06 7.17 6.48
C HIS A 188 8.87 6.05 7.51
N ASN A 189 8.44 6.38 8.73
CA ASN A 189 8.24 5.38 9.78
C ASN A 189 7.08 4.44 9.45
N TYR A 190 6.02 4.95 8.82
CA TYR A 190 4.93 4.13 8.30
C TYR A 190 5.43 3.11 7.27
N ALA A 191 6.24 3.56 6.30
CA ALA A 191 6.79 2.68 5.27
C ALA A 191 7.73 1.62 5.87
N VAL A 192 8.53 1.99 6.88
CA VAL A 192 9.36 1.04 7.62
C VAL A 192 8.50 0.01 8.34
N ALA A 193 7.49 0.46 9.10
CA ALA A 193 6.69 -0.40 9.96
C ALA A 193 5.73 -1.31 9.19
N PHE A 194 5.04 -0.80 8.17
CA PHE A 194 3.93 -1.48 7.50
C PHE A 194 4.28 -1.95 6.09
N GLN A 195 5.08 -1.17 5.35
CA GLN A 195 5.46 -1.53 3.99
C GLN A 195 6.78 -2.29 3.92
N THR A 196 7.55 -2.33 5.03
CA THR A 196 8.87 -2.97 5.12
C THR A 196 9.85 -2.47 4.05
N VAL A 197 9.85 -1.17 3.81
CA VAL A 197 10.71 -0.47 2.84
C VAL A 197 11.43 0.68 3.53
N ASN A 198 12.70 0.89 3.19
CA ASN A 198 13.42 2.10 3.56
C ASN A 198 13.07 3.21 2.56
N LEU A 199 12.09 4.04 2.91
CA LEU A 199 11.54 5.06 2.01
C LEU A 199 12.59 6.11 1.60
N ASN A 200 13.48 6.49 2.52
CA ASN A 200 14.51 7.51 2.24
C ASN A 200 15.50 7.02 1.18
N GLN A 201 15.95 5.77 1.30
CA GLN A 201 16.82 5.15 0.31
C GLN A 201 16.12 5.07 -1.06
N LEU A 202 14.88 4.60 -1.08
CA LEU A 202 14.13 4.45 -2.33
C LEU A 202 13.92 5.80 -3.03
N PHE A 203 13.51 6.84 -2.30
CA PHE A 203 13.34 8.19 -2.86
C PHE A 203 14.66 8.80 -3.32
N GLY A 204 15.76 8.52 -2.63
CA GLY A 204 17.10 8.88 -3.09
C GLY A 204 17.39 8.29 -4.48
N TYR A 205 17.13 6.99 -4.67
CA TYR A 205 17.32 6.35 -5.98
C TYR A 205 16.38 6.88 -7.05
N VAL A 206 15.09 7.08 -6.73
CA VAL A 206 14.10 7.60 -7.68
C VAL A 206 14.49 9.00 -8.16
N THR A 207 14.91 9.87 -7.24
CA THR A 207 15.36 11.23 -7.57
C THR A 207 16.60 11.15 -8.46
N PHE A 208 17.60 10.35 -8.07
CA PHE A 208 18.81 10.19 -8.86
C PHE A 208 18.53 9.65 -10.27
N ALA A 209 17.64 8.67 -10.41
CA ALA A 209 17.21 8.10 -11.69
C ALA A 209 16.51 9.11 -12.61
N ARG A 210 15.81 10.11 -12.05
CA ARG A 210 15.15 11.18 -12.83
C ARG A 210 16.13 12.23 -13.32
N GLU A 211 17.16 12.49 -12.54
CA GLU A 211 18.11 13.58 -12.79
C GLU A 211 19.31 13.14 -13.65
N ASN A 212 19.56 11.83 -13.75
CA ASN A 212 20.77 11.29 -14.37
C ASN A 212 20.44 10.29 -15.48
N LYS A 213 21.21 10.38 -16.57
CA LYS A 213 21.15 9.42 -17.68
C LYS A 213 21.27 7.98 -17.18
N SER A 214 20.60 7.06 -17.88
CA SER A 214 20.45 5.68 -17.44
C SER A 214 21.77 4.91 -17.17
N ASP A 215 22.83 5.23 -17.91
CA ASP A 215 24.17 4.68 -17.73
C ASP A 215 24.81 5.16 -16.41
N ILE A 216 24.76 6.48 -16.17
CA ILE A 216 25.24 7.10 -14.92
C ILE A 216 24.46 6.56 -13.71
N ALA A 217 23.13 6.46 -13.84
CA ALA A 217 22.26 5.89 -12.81
C ALA A 217 22.65 4.44 -12.51
N ALA A 218 22.81 3.60 -13.54
CA ALA A 218 23.18 2.20 -13.37
C ALA A 218 24.55 2.02 -12.69
N GLU A 219 25.56 2.82 -13.05
CA GLU A 219 26.87 2.80 -12.41
C GLU A 219 26.80 3.21 -10.93
N ALA A 220 26.06 4.28 -10.62
CA ALA A 220 25.86 4.74 -9.25
C ALA A 220 25.13 3.67 -8.40
N PHE A 221 24.09 3.05 -8.94
CA PHE A 221 23.38 1.96 -8.28
C PHE A 221 24.26 0.73 -8.04
N ALA A 222 25.09 0.35 -9.02
CA ALA A 222 26.05 -0.74 -8.87
C ALA A 222 27.08 -0.45 -7.76
N LYS A 223 27.58 0.79 -7.71
CA LYS A 223 28.52 1.24 -6.66
C LYS A 223 27.87 1.19 -5.27
N ASP A 224 26.66 1.71 -5.15
CA ASP A 224 25.93 1.73 -3.89
C ASP A 224 25.61 0.30 -3.40
N GLY A 225 25.27 -0.62 -4.30
CA GLY A 225 25.10 -2.03 -3.94
C GLY A 225 26.38 -2.69 -3.39
N LYS A 226 27.56 -2.29 -3.89
CA LYS A 226 28.85 -2.73 -3.32
C LYS A 226 29.10 -2.10 -1.95
N ASP A 227 28.80 -0.81 -1.80
CA ASP A 227 28.92 -0.11 -0.52
C ASP A 227 28.06 -0.76 0.57
N ILE A 228 26.79 -1.08 0.27
CA ILE A 228 25.90 -1.80 1.19
C ILE A 228 26.51 -3.16 1.60
N LEU A 229 27.08 -3.91 0.65
CA LEU A 229 27.70 -5.22 0.91
C LEU A 229 28.95 -5.11 1.80
N GLU A 230 29.73 -4.06 1.63
CA GLU A 230 31.00 -3.86 2.31
C GLU A 230 30.83 -3.26 3.70
N ASN A 231 29.98 -2.22 3.79
CA ASN A 231 29.93 -1.30 4.92
C ASN A 231 28.68 -1.47 5.79
N LEU A 232 27.57 -1.96 5.25
CA LEU A 232 26.33 -2.14 6.02
C LEU A 232 26.13 -3.57 6.48
N LYS A 233 27.14 -4.21 7.08
CA LYS A 233 27.03 -5.59 7.56
C LYS A 233 26.21 -5.69 8.86
N VAL A 234 25.32 -6.67 8.91
CA VAL A 234 24.73 -7.12 10.17
C VAL A 234 25.79 -7.88 10.98
N THR A 235 25.95 -7.53 12.25
CA THR A 235 26.94 -8.12 13.17
C THR A 235 26.26 -8.81 14.34
N ASP A 236 26.97 -9.72 15.02
CA ASP A 236 26.47 -10.40 16.21
C ASP A 236 26.25 -9.45 17.42
N LYS A 237 26.71 -8.19 17.31
CA LYS A 237 26.48 -7.14 18.30
C LYS A 237 25.20 -6.33 18.03
N ASP A 238 24.60 -6.49 16.85
CA ASP A 238 23.43 -5.72 16.48
C ASP A 238 22.22 -6.22 17.27
N ASP A 239 21.44 -5.29 17.83
CA ASP A 239 20.16 -5.64 18.41
C ASP A 239 19.10 -5.93 17.33
N LYS A 240 17.94 -6.41 17.77
CA LYS A 240 16.84 -6.82 16.88
C LYS A 240 16.35 -5.68 15.97
N TRP A 241 16.34 -4.45 16.45
CA TRP A 241 15.92 -3.26 15.71
C TRP A 241 16.99 -2.83 14.70
N GLN A 242 18.25 -2.84 15.09
CA GLN A 242 19.37 -2.56 14.18
C GLN A 242 19.44 -3.58 13.03
N ILE A 243 19.26 -4.87 13.35
CA ILE A 243 19.14 -5.94 12.34
C ILE A 243 17.99 -5.63 11.39
N TYR A 244 16.82 -5.23 11.92
CA TYR A 244 15.66 -4.88 11.12
C TYR A 244 15.95 -3.73 10.15
N GLN A 245 16.44 -2.59 10.65
CA GLN A 245 16.73 -1.41 9.85
C GLN A 245 17.76 -1.70 8.74
N LYS A 246 18.87 -2.37 9.07
CA LYS A 246 19.90 -2.75 8.08
C LYS A 246 19.35 -3.73 7.03
N ALA A 247 18.55 -4.72 7.46
CA ALA A 247 17.96 -5.68 6.54
C ALA A 247 16.91 -5.05 5.61
N LEU A 248 16.21 -3.99 6.04
CA LEU A 248 15.30 -3.24 5.17
C LEU A 248 16.04 -2.49 4.05
N VAL A 249 17.28 -2.02 4.30
CA VAL A 249 18.12 -1.44 3.24
C VAL A 249 18.43 -2.48 2.17
N TYR A 250 18.79 -3.70 2.59
CA TYR A 250 19.01 -4.81 1.64
C TYR A 250 17.74 -5.11 0.85
N LYS A 251 16.61 -5.24 1.56
CA LYS A 251 15.32 -5.58 0.95
C LYS A 251 14.90 -4.54 -0.09
N THR A 252 15.02 -3.26 0.25
CA THR A 252 14.68 -2.13 -0.64
C THR A 252 15.51 -2.19 -1.92
N TYR A 253 16.84 -2.36 -1.81
CA TYR A 253 17.70 -2.55 -2.97
C TYR A 253 17.29 -3.78 -3.80
N ILE A 254 17.10 -4.93 -3.14
CA ILE A 254 16.74 -6.19 -3.81
C ILE A 254 15.43 -6.09 -4.60
N GLU A 255 14.42 -5.44 -4.02
CA GLU A 255 13.08 -5.39 -4.59
C GLU A 255 12.96 -4.36 -5.71
N PHE A 256 13.51 -3.17 -5.54
CA PHE A 256 13.24 -2.04 -6.44
C PHE A 256 14.34 -1.79 -7.45
N MET A 257 15.57 -2.27 -7.22
CA MET A 257 16.68 -1.92 -8.11
C MET A 257 16.45 -2.31 -9.58
N PRO A 258 15.90 -3.49 -9.91
CA PRO A 258 15.59 -3.82 -11.30
C PRO A 258 14.64 -2.84 -11.97
N ASP A 259 13.61 -2.37 -11.25
CA ASP A 259 12.65 -1.39 -11.77
C ASP A 259 13.27 0.02 -11.83
N LEU A 260 14.17 0.38 -10.90
CA LEU A 260 14.88 1.67 -10.90
C LEU A 260 15.78 1.86 -12.13
N VAL A 261 16.48 0.82 -12.58
CA VAL A 261 17.31 0.93 -13.79
C VAL A 261 16.45 1.14 -15.04
N LEU A 262 15.26 0.55 -15.07
CA LEU A 262 14.26 0.76 -16.12
C LEU A 262 13.62 2.15 -16.02
N TYR A 263 13.39 2.62 -14.79
CA TYR A 263 12.85 3.94 -14.50
C TYR A 263 13.77 5.05 -15.05
N ALA A 264 15.09 4.94 -14.84
CA ALA A 264 16.07 5.87 -15.42
C ALA A 264 16.04 5.87 -16.97
N LYS A 265 15.81 4.71 -17.59
CA LYS A 265 15.65 4.61 -19.05
C LYS A 265 14.37 5.31 -19.52
N TYR A 266 13.26 5.18 -18.81
CA TYR A 266 12.01 5.83 -19.16
C TYR A 266 12.13 7.36 -19.18
N PHE A 267 12.73 7.98 -18.15
CA PHE A 267 12.82 9.45 -18.08
C PHE A 267 13.72 10.09 -19.13
N HIS A 268 14.70 9.34 -19.65
CA HIS A 268 15.66 9.86 -20.64
C HIS A 268 15.45 9.33 -22.06
N GLY A 269 14.75 8.20 -22.21
CA GLY A 269 14.45 7.57 -23.51
C GLY A 269 12.98 7.59 -23.91
N GLY A 270 12.07 7.89 -22.98
CA GLY A 270 10.62 8.02 -23.23
C GLY A 270 9.85 6.70 -23.35
N GLU A 271 10.53 5.56 -23.41
CA GLU A 271 9.90 4.24 -23.57
C GLU A 271 9.60 3.58 -22.21
N ILE A 272 8.35 3.14 -22.03
CA ILE A 272 7.94 2.39 -20.83
C ILE A 272 8.39 0.93 -21.00
N MET A 273 9.35 0.53 -20.18
CA MET A 273 9.91 -0.82 -20.17
C MET A 273 9.52 -1.58 -18.89
N THR A 274 9.48 -2.91 -18.98
CA THR A 274 9.28 -3.83 -17.87
C THR A 274 10.46 -4.77 -17.74
N GLN A 275 10.57 -5.47 -16.60
CA GLN A 275 11.65 -6.45 -16.40
C GLN A 275 11.65 -7.60 -17.43
N LYS A 276 10.56 -7.80 -18.18
CA LYS A 276 10.49 -8.80 -19.26
C LYS A 276 11.22 -8.36 -20.52
N ASP A 277 11.46 -7.06 -20.68
CA ASP A 277 12.02 -6.47 -21.89
C ASP A 277 13.55 -6.45 -21.87
N ILE A 278 14.18 -6.83 -20.75
CA ILE A 278 15.63 -6.83 -20.57
C ILE A 278 16.13 -8.15 -19.99
N ASN A 279 17.36 -8.54 -20.34
CA ASN A 279 18.05 -9.63 -19.67
C ASN A 279 18.91 -9.03 -18.56
N PHE A 280 18.32 -8.84 -17.38
CA PHE A 280 18.96 -8.12 -16.28
C PHE A 280 20.36 -8.64 -15.91
N LYS A 281 20.58 -9.96 -15.99
CA LYS A 281 21.89 -10.58 -15.72
C LYS A 281 22.93 -10.20 -16.77
N LYS A 282 22.55 -10.11 -18.04
CA LYS A 282 23.44 -9.77 -19.15
C LYS A 282 23.66 -8.26 -19.24
N ASP A 283 22.59 -7.49 -19.09
CA ASP A 283 22.57 -6.05 -19.35
C ASP A 283 23.10 -5.25 -18.16
N TYR A 284 22.93 -5.76 -16.92
CA TYR A 284 23.40 -5.13 -15.68
C TYR A 284 24.06 -6.15 -14.73
N PRO A 285 25.18 -6.78 -15.14
CA PRO A 285 25.78 -7.90 -14.41
C PRO A 285 26.20 -7.54 -12.98
N GLU A 286 26.76 -6.35 -12.76
CA GLU A 286 27.19 -5.92 -11.42
C GLU A 286 26.01 -5.74 -10.46
N ILE A 287 24.95 -5.08 -10.90
CA ILE A 287 23.73 -4.89 -10.10
C ILE A 287 23.11 -6.25 -9.80
N TYR A 288 23.04 -7.15 -10.79
CA TYR A 288 22.54 -8.50 -10.62
C TYR A 288 23.33 -9.29 -9.56
N ASP A 289 24.65 -9.22 -9.59
CA ASP A 289 25.51 -9.89 -8.62
C ASP A 289 25.36 -9.29 -7.22
N ASN A 290 25.23 -7.96 -7.11
CA ASN A 290 24.92 -7.30 -5.84
C ASN A 290 23.59 -7.80 -5.25
N ILE A 291 22.51 -7.83 -6.06
CA ILE A 291 21.20 -8.36 -5.63
C ILE A 291 21.34 -9.79 -5.14
N LYS A 292 22.08 -10.65 -5.85
CA LYS A 292 22.26 -12.05 -5.47
C LYS A 292 22.98 -12.19 -4.12
N GLN A 293 23.98 -11.36 -3.86
CA GLN A 293 24.73 -11.36 -2.60
C GLN A 293 23.88 -10.81 -1.45
N LEU A 294 23.20 -9.68 -1.66
CA LEU A 294 22.29 -9.09 -0.68
C LEU A 294 21.14 -10.03 -0.33
N LYS A 295 20.57 -10.78 -1.30
CA LYS A 295 19.55 -11.81 -1.03
C LYS A 295 20.06 -12.89 -0.07
N LYS A 296 21.33 -13.30 -0.19
CA LYS A 296 21.93 -14.28 0.74
C LYS A 296 22.05 -13.70 2.14
N LEU A 297 22.47 -12.44 2.28
CA LEU A 297 22.55 -11.75 3.57
C LEU A 297 21.16 -11.58 4.20
N TYR A 298 20.19 -11.03 3.45
CA TYR A 298 18.82 -10.87 3.91
C TYR A 298 18.19 -12.18 4.39
N LYS A 299 18.40 -13.29 3.67
CA LYS A 299 17.87 -14.61 4.05
C LYS A 299 18.33 -15.04 5.46
N LYS A 300 19.58 -14.74 5.85
CA LYS A 300 20.10 -15.07 7.19
C LYS A 300 19.31 -14.39 8.31
N HIS A 301 18.78 -13.19 8.06
CA HIS A 301 18.09 -12.35 9.06
C HIS A 301 16.57 -12.30 8.88
N SER A 302 16.04 -12.96 7.84
CA SER A 302 14.61 -12.93 7.48
C SER A 302 13.64 -13.28 8.61
N LYS A 303 14.02 -14.19 9.52
CA LYS A 303 13.20 -14.53 10.70
C LYS A 303 13.07 -13.36 11.67
N VAL A 304 14.17 -12.68 11.95
CA VAL A 304 14.18 -11.48 12.82
C VAL A 304 13.35 -10.38 12.18
N VAL A 305 13.51 -10.17 10.87
CA VAL A 305 12.73 -9.18 10.13
C VAL A 305 11.24 -9.45 10.21
N LYS A 306 10.82 -10.70 9.96
CA LYS A 306 9.41 -11.09 10.04
C LYS A 306 8.84 -10.87 11.45
N SER A 307 9.57 -11.27 12.48
CA SER A 307 9.13 -11.10 13.86
C SER A 307 9.03 -9.63 14.27
N MET A 308 10.01 -8.78 13.92
CA MET A 308 9.92 -7.34 14.18
C MET A 308 8.76 -6.69 13.46
N HIS A 309 8.54 -7.04 12.19
CA HIS A 309 7.41 -6.50 11.45
C HIS A 309 6.08 -6.89 12.08
N GLN A 310 5.92 -8.15 12.53
CA GLN A 310 4.73 -8.59 13.25
C GLN A 310 4.54 -7.81 14.55
N GLU A 311 5.59 -7.62 15.36
CA GLU A 311 5.51 -6.84 16.60
C GLU A 311 5.13 -5.38 16.35
N LEU A 312 5.64 -4.77 15.27
CA LEU A 312 5.28 -3.40 14.88
C LEU A 312 3.82 -3.32 14.43
N VAL A 313 3.37 -4.26 13.61
CA VAL A 313 1.97 -4.34 13.18
C VAL A 313 1.07 -4.56 14.39
N GLU A 314 1.37 -5.50 15.28
CA GLU A 314 0.57 -5.75 16.50
C GLU A 314 0.54 -4.53 17.43
N LYS A 315 1.63 -3.78 17.52
CA LYS A 315 1.71 -2.59 18.38
C LYS A 315 0.93 -1.39 17.84
N PHE A 316 0.79 -1.27 16.52
CA PHE A 316 0.29 -0.04 15.89
C PHE A 316 -0.95 -0.24 15.01
N ALA A 317 -1.32 -1.48 14.67
CA ALA A 317 -2.55 -1.80 13.95
C ALA A 317 -3.76 -2.02 14.88
N TYR A 318 -3.52 -2.12 16.20
CA TYR A 318 -4.52 -2.27 17.27
C TYR A 318 -4.37 -1.14 18.30
#